data_AF-A0A7J9SGM9-F1
#
_entry.id   AF-A0A7J9SGM9-F1
#
_cell.length_a   1.000
_cell.length_b   1.000
_cell.length_c   1.000
_cell.angle_alpha   90.00
_cell.angle_beta   90.00
_cell.angle_gamma   90.00
#
_symmetry.space_group_name_H-M   'P 1'
#
loop_
_entity.id
_entity.type
_entity.pdbx_description
1 polymer ?
#
loop_
_entity_poly.entity_id
_entity_poly.type
_entity_poly.pdbx_seq_one_letter_code
_entity_poly.pdbx_strand_id
1 'polypeptide(L)'
;MNTERTGGVTVADVVEAVDGADPATVRDALEPVTDDGAVSRDAVEATVSDVSKLLATAETRIELAGDAYADAVAAADPVADVPTVRARLDALGERLSEVESRVPDLRPNLSVPEDVQQRSVAAYELAVEIREIVVTAREAIEAADDLSFDAEQFESWATRPDRRYDEFADDVEVVTESAAELETAAVGLDDADAPAVRWADATMRARVVSLLAADLRSELRDLRAIADRTDDPFRAGLDSDLRAAEEQIAEAESLLATRADPAWQAEFGDEIAAVEAALDAFEPPVEWGAVDRLLADHRPQRAGEGAE
;
A
#
# COMPACT_ATOMS: atom_id res chain seq x y z
N MET A 1 1.98 54.97 29.44
CA MET A 1 1.63 53.85 28.54
C MET A 1 2.05 52.58 29.25
N ASN A 2 1.15 52.03 30.06
CA ASN A 2 1.29 50.69 30.62
C ASN A 2 0.77 49.74 29.56
N THR A 3 1.62 48.89 29.03
CA THR A 3 1.20 47.66 28.38
C THR A 3 0.72 46.73 29.48
N GLU A 4 -0.60 46.51 29.54
CA GLU A 4 -1.18 45.41 30.32
C GLU A 4 -0.54 44.11 29.85
N ARG A 5 0.31 43.50 30.69
CA ARG A 5 0.60 42.07 30.58
C ARG A 5 -0.65 41.33 31.04
N THR A 6 -1.55 41.06 30.10
CA THR A 6 -2.58 40.03 30.26
C THR A 6 -1.85 38.70 30.45
N GLY A 7 -1.85 38.19 31.68
CA GLY A 7 -1.12 36.98 32.07
C GLY A 7 -1.76 35.73 31.45
N GLY A 8 -1.21 35.28 30.34
CA GLY A 8 -1.45 33.96 29.80
C GLY A 8 -0.52 32.93 30.45
N VAL A 9 -0.93 31.67 30.46
CA VAL A 9 -0.12 30.52 30.86
C VAL A 9 1.13 30.46 29.97
N THR A 10 2.31 30.40 30.58
CA THR A 10 3.56 30.24 29.84
C THR A 10 3.79 28.78 29.45
N VAL A 11 4.60 28.54 28.43
CA VAL A 11 4.99 27.17 28.06
C VAL A 11 5.63 26.42 29.25
N ALA A 12 6.37 27.14 30.11
CA ALA A 12 6.93 26.56 31.33
C ALA A 12 5.84 26.13 32.32
N ASP A 13 4.81 26.95 32.51
CA ASP A 13 3.66 26.62 33.37
C ASP A 13 2.88 25.41 32.84
N VAL A 14 2.85 25.19 31.52
CA VAL A 14 2.25 23.97 30.93
C VAL A 14 3.12 22.74 31.17
N VAL A 15 4.43 22.85 30.91
CA VAL A 15 5.38 21.75 31.15
C VAL A 15 5.38 21.31 32.62
N GLU A 16 5.24 22.24 33.56
CA GLU A 16 5.14 21.92 34.98
C GLU A 16 3.78 21.29 35.37
N ALA A 17 2.71 21.62 34.66
CA ALA A 17 1.36 21.16 34.97
C ALA A 17 0.99 19.81 34.32
N VAL A 18 1.69 19.39 33.26
CA VAL A 18 1.42 18.15 32.53
C VAL A 18 2.32 17.04 33.07
N ASP A 19 1.73 16.12 33.83
CA ASP A 19 2.42 14.94 34.35
C ASP A 19 2.55 13.83 33.30
N GLY A 20 3.71 13.18 33.26
CA GLY A 20 3.92 11.95 32.48
C GLY A 20 4.25 12.14 30.98
N ALA A 21 4.26 13.37 30.47
CA ALA A 21 4.74 13.69 29.13
C ALA A 21 6.20 14.16 29.15
N ASP A 22 6.93 13.88 28.07
CA ASP A 22 8.29 14.42 27.91
C ASP A 22 8.24 15.95 27.72
N PRO A 23 9.03 16.73 28.48
CA PRO A 23 9.03 18.18 28.39
C PRO A 23 9.34 18.75 27.01
N ALA A 24 10.15 18.08 26.17
CA ALA A 24 10.38 18.56 24.81
C ALA A 24 9.12 18.37 23.96
N THR A 25 8.49 17.19 24.07
CA THR A 25 7.23 16.88 23.39
C THR A 25 6.10 17.85 23.74
N VAL A 26 6.00 18.28 25.01
CA VAL A 26 5.01 19.29 25.44
C VAL A 26 5.28 20.65 24.77
N ARG A 27 6.55 21.06 24.68
CA ARG A 27 6.92 22.33 24.02
C ARG A 27 6.61 22.30 22.53
N ASP A 28 6.96 21.20 21.86
CA ASP A 28 6.71 21.02 20.42
C ASP A 28 5.21 21.05 20.11
N ALA A 29 4.39 20.42 20.96
CA ALA A 29 2.94 20.46 20.79
C ALA A 29 2.37 21.88 20.91
N LEU A 30 2.90 22.68 21.85
CA LEU A 30 2.40 24.03 22.12
C LEU A 30 2.88 25.09 21.13
N GLU A 31 3.94 24.83 20.35
CA GLU A 31 4.52 25.79 19.41
C GLU A 31 3.47 26.53 18.57
N PRO A 32 2.48 25.87 17.92
CA PRO A 32 1.51 26.55 17.06
C PRO A 32 0.58 27.50 17.80
N VAL A 33 0.28 27.23 19.08
CA VAL A 33 -0.70 27.98 19.89
C VAL A 33 -0.05 28.99 20.84
N THR A 34 1.24 29.23 20.70
CA THR A 34 2.00 30.14 21.55
C THR A 34 2.57 31.33 20.78
N ASP A 35 2.64 32.46 21.47
CA ASP A 35 3.31 33.69 21.01
C ASP A 35 4.18 34.23 22.15
N ASP A 36 5.42 34.61 21.85
CA ASP A 36 6.43 35.04 22.84
C ASP A 36 6.57 34.11 24.08
N GLY A 37 6.40 32.79 23.88
CA GLY A 37 6.56 31.77 24.92
C GLY A 37 5.37 31.63 25.88
N ALA A 38 4.23 32.24 25.57
CA ALA A 38 2.96 32.07 26.28
C ALA A 38 1.83 31.68 25.34
N VAL A 39 0.86 30.92 25.83
CA VAL A 39 -0.36 30.60 25.07
C VAL A 39 -1.12 31.89 24.84
N SER A 40 -1.46 32.21 23.58
CA SER A 40 -2.14 33.45 23.21
C SER A 40 -3.42 33.17 22.43
N ARG A 41 -4.41 34.06 22.58
CA ARG A 41 -5.68 33.94 21.85
C ARG A 41 -5.45 33.96 20.34
N ASP A 42 -4.64 34.90 19.90
CA ASP A 42 -4.42 35.18 18.49
C ASP A 42 -3.69 34.01 17.83
N ALA A 43 -2.72 33.38 18.51
CA ALA A 43 -2.04 32.18 18.03
C ALA A 43 -2.98 30.96 17.94
N VAL A 44 -3.85 30.78 18.95
CA VAL A 44 -4.89 29.74 18.92
C VAL A 44 -5.85 29.98 17.74
N GLU A 45 -6.42 31.18 17.61
CA GLU A 45 -7.36 31.51 16.53
C GLU A 45 -6.74 31.35 15.14
N ALA A 46 -5.47 31.76 14.96
CA ALA A 46 -4.73 31.56 13.73
C ALA A 46 -4.55 30.07 13.40
N THR A 47 -4.14 29.27 14.38
CA THR A 47 -3.95 27.82 14.22
C THR A 47 -5.27 27.13 13.87
N VAL A 48 -6.36 27.45 14.58
CA VAL A 48 -7.70 26.90 14.28
C VAL A 48 -8.16 27.27 12.88
N SER A 49 -7.92 28.52 12.44
CA SER A 49 -8.19 28.94 11.07
C SER A 49 -7.42 28.09 10.05
N ASP A 50 -6.14 27.82 10.30
CA ASP A 50 -5.30 27.04 9.39
C ASP A 50 -5.67 25.56 9.37
N VAL A 51 -6.01 24.98 10.52
CA VAL A 51 -6.60 23.63 10.61
C VAL A 51 -7.91 23.56 9.84
N SER A 52 -8.78 24.56 9.96
CA SER A 52 -10.05 24.60 9.22
C SER A 52 -9.86 24.62 7.71
N LYS A 53 -8.86 25.36 7.20
CA LYS A 53 -8.50 25.34 5.77
C LYS A 53 -7.94 23.99 5.34
N LEU A 54 -7.12 23.36 6.19
CA LEU A 54 -6.56 22.04 5.92
C LEU A 54 -7.68 20.99 5.83
N LEU A 55 -8.64 21.01 6.74
CA LEU A 55 -9.82 20.14 6.71
C LEU A 55 -10.65 20.34 5.45
N ALA A 56 -10.96 21.59 5.08
CA ALA A 56 -11.67 21.88 3.83
C ALA A 56 -10.89 21.40 2.58
N THR A 57 -9.56 21.47 2.63
CA THR A 57 -8.71 20.92 1.57
C THR A 57 -8.82 19.40 1.52
N ALA A 58 -8.75 18.71 2.66
CA ALA A 58 -8.92 17.26 2.73
C ALA A 58 -10.28 16.82 2.18
N GLU A 59 -11.37 17.46 2.58
CA GLU A 59 -12.71 17.17 2.03
C GLU A 59 -12.76 17.34 0.50
N THR A 60 -12.17 18.42 -0.02
CA THR A 60 -12.11 18.66 -1.47
C THR A 60 -11.30 17.59 -2.20
N ARG A 61 -10.18 17.13 -1.62
CA ARG A 61 -9.35 16.08 -2.24
C ARG A 61 -10.06 14.74 -2.28
N ILE A 62 -10.80 14.39 -1.23
CA ILE A 62 -11.62 13.18 -1.20
C ILE A 62 -12.72 13.24 -2.28
N GLU A 63 -13.39 14.38 -2.43
CA GLU A 63 -14.39 14.58 -3.50
C GLU A 63 -13.78 14.38 -4.90
N LEU A 64 -12.61 14.98 -5.16
CA LEU A 64 -11.90 14.81 -6.43
C LEU A 64 -11.49 13.36 -6.71
N ALA A 65 -11.04 12.63 -5.68
CA ALA A 65 -10.74 11.21 -5.83
C ALA A 65 -11.98 10.38 -6.18
N GLY A 66 -13.13 10.73 -5.61
CA GLY A 66 -14.42 10.13 -5.95
C GLY A 66 -14.84 10.41 -7.40
N ASP A 67 -14.65 11.64 -7.89
CA ASP A 67 -14.90 12.00 -9.28
C ASP A 67 -13.98 11.22 -10.24
N ALA A 68 -12.68 11.12 -9.93
CA ALA A 68 -11.72 10.35 -10.73
C ALA A 68 -12.09 8.85 -10.80
N TYR A 69 -12.55 8.27 -9.68
CA TYR A 69 -13.07 6.90 -9.69
C TYR A 69 -14.32 6.74 -10.56
N ALA A 70 -15.25 7.69 -10.51
CA ALA A 70 -16.45 7.66 -11.34
C ALA A 70 -16.12 7.74 -12.85
N ASP A 71 -15.13 8.57 -13.22
CA ASP A 71 -14.64 8.66 -14.60
C ASP A 71 -13.99 7.35 -15.05
N ALA A 72 -13.17 6.73 -14.19
CA ALA A 72 -12.60 5.40 -14.41
C ALA A 72 -13.68 4.32 -14.64
N VAL A 73 -14.73 4.29 -13.82
CA VAL A 73 -15.87 3.37 -13.98
C VAL A 73 -16.57 3.61 -15.32
N ALA A 74 -16.83 4.87 -15.67
CA ALA A 74 -17.49 5.22 -16.92
C ALA A 74 -16.65 4.82 -18.15
N ALA A 75 -15.34 4.99 -18.10
CA ALA A 75 -14.42 4.58 -19.15
C ALA A 75 -14.38 3.05 -19.35
N ALA A 76 -14.50 2.29 -18.27
CA ALA A 76 -14.45 0.83 -18.27
C ALA A 76 -15.81 0.15 -18.54
N ASP A 77 -16.94 0.89 -18.52
CA ASP A 77 -18.30 0.36 -18.66
C ASP A 77 -18.50 -0.72 -19.75
N PRO A 78 -17.94 -0.58 -20.98
CA PRO A 78 -18.11 -1.61 -22.03
C PRO A 78 -17.52 -2.99 -21.69
N VAL A 79 -16.59 -3.03 -20.73
CA VAL A 79 -15.81 -4.21 -20.36
C VAL A 79 -15.76 -4.44 -18.84
N ALA A 80 -16.61 -3.77 -18.07
CA ALA A 80 -16.59 -3.80 -16.61
C ALA A 80 -16.81 -5.21 -16.01
N ASP A 81 -17.41 -6.14 -16.76
CA ASP A 81 -17.60 -7.53 -16.34
C ASP A 81 -16.40 -8.44 -16.63
N VAL A 82 -15.38 -7.98 -17.37
CA VAL A 82 -14.15 -8.74 -17.58
C VAL A 82 -13.41 -8.86 -16.23
N PRO A 83 -12.99 -10.07 -15.79
CA PRO A 83 -12.45 -10.28 -14.45
C PRO A 83 -11.32 -9.33 -14.04
N THR A 84 -10.28 -9.14 -14.86
CA THR A 84 -9.20 -8.18 -14.56
C THR A 84 -9.70 -6.74 -14.40
N VAL A 85 -10.67 -6.31 -15.22
CA VAL A 85 -11.27 -4.97 -15.13
C VAL A 85 -12.07 -4.83 -13.83
N ARG A 86 -12.91 -5.83 -13.52
CA ARG A 86 -13.70 -5.85 -12.30
C ARG A 86 -12.82 -5.81 -11.05
N ALA A 87 -11.79 -6.65 -10.99
CA ALA A 87 -10.87 -6.68 -9.84
C ALA A 87 -10.21 -5.33 -9.60
N ARG A 88 -9.74 -4.65 -10.66
CA ARG A 88 -9.17 -3.29 -10.55
C ARG A 88 -10.21 -2.26 -10.08
N LEU A 89 -11.44 -2.32 -10.59
CA LEU A 89 -12.53 -1.42 -10.16
C LEU A 89 -12.99 -1.67 -8.71
N ASP A 90 -13.05 -2.93 -8.29
CA ASP A 90 -13.42 -3.32 -6.93
C ASP A 90 -12.34 -2.83 -5.95
N ALA A 91 -11.05 -3.03 -6.25
CA ALA A 91 -9.94 -2.54 -5.44
C ALA A 91 -9.93 -1.00 -5.31
N LEU A 92 -10.16 -0.27 -6.40
CA LEU A 92 -10.31 1.19 -6.36
C LEU A 92 -11.53 1.62 -5.52
N GLY A 93 -12.66 0.91 -5.66
CA GLY A 93 -13.89 1.19 -4.89
C GLY A 93 -13.75 0.92 -3.39
N GLU A 94 -13.02 -0.12 -3.01
CA GLU A 94 -12.68 -0.41 -1.61
C GLU A 94 -11.80 0.69 -1.01
N ARG A 95 -10.77 1.14 -1.74
CA ARG A 95 -9.92 2.25 -1.33
C ARG A 95 -10.68 3.57 -1.23
N LEU A 96 -11.58 3.86 -2.17
CA LEU A 96 -12.47 5.02 -2.08
C LEU A 96 -13.33 4.95 -0.82
N SER A 97 -13.94 3.80 -0.55
CA SER A 97 -14.74 3.59 0.65
C SER A 97 -13.93 3.80 1.93
N GLU A 98 -12.67 3.36 1.96
CA GLU A 98 -11.75 3.60 3.08
C GLU A 98 -11.46 5.10 3.26
N VAL A 99 -11.14 5.81 2.18
CA VAL A 99 -10.85 7.25 2.22
C VAL A 99 -12.09 8.05 2.64
N GLU A 100 -13.26 7.75 2.08
CA GLU A 100 -14.53 8.39 2.45
C GLU A 100 -14.93 8.12 3.90
N SER A 101 -14.59 6.95 4.45
CA SER A 101 -14.87 6.61 5.84
C SER A 101 -14.17 7.53 6.86
N ARG A 102 -13.12 8.26 6.43
CA ARG A 102 -12.37 9.23 7.24
C ARG A 102 -13.02 10.62 7.28
N VAL A 103 -13.97 10.92 6.39
CA VAL A 103 -14.65 12.24 6.34
C VAL A 103 -15.32 12.64 7.67
N PRO A 104 -15.99 11.74 8.42
CA PRO A 104 -16.52 12.08 9.75
C PRO A 104 -15.44 12.54 10.73
N ASP A 105 -14.24 11.96 10.67
CA ASP A 105 -13.11 12.29 11.54
C ASP A 105 -12.46 13.63 11.15
N LEU A 106 -12.64 14.06 9.89
CA LEU A 106 -12.26 15.39 9.38
C LEU A 106 -13.23 16.50 9.80
N ARG A 107 -14.33 16.17 10.49
CA ARG A 107 -15.25 17.15 11.07
C ARG A 107 -15.20 17.15 12.60
N PRO A 108 -14.02 17.32 13.22
CA PRO A 108 -13.94 17.44 14.66
C PRO A 108 -14.69 18.70 15.09
N ASN A 109 -15.48 18.59 16.15
CA ASN A 109 -16.03 19.76 16.83
C ASN A 109 -14.91 20.38 17.67
N LEU A 110 -13.95 21.04 17.00
CA LEU A 110 -12.83 21.69 17.67
C LEU A 110 -13.37 22.75 18.63
N SER A 111 -13.39 22.43 19.91
CA SER A 111 -14.01 23.27 20.94
C SER A 111 -12.94 24.01 21.71
N VAL A 112 -12.58 25.20 21.24
CA VAL A 112 -11.62 26.07 21.93
C VAL A 112 -12.23 26.58 23.25
N PRO A 113 -11.67 26.23 24.43
CA PRO A 113 -12.17 26.75 25.71
C PRO A 113 -12.02 28.28 25.79
N GLU A 114 -13.05 28.99 26.27
CA GLU A 114 -13.03 30.47 26.39
C GLU A 114 -11.86 30.99 27.26
N ASP A 115 -11.38 30.16 28.19
CA ASP A 115 -10.31 30.45 29.13
C ASP A 115 -9.03 29.63 28.87
N VAL A 116 -8.80 29.14 27.64
CA VAL A 116 -7.65 28.28 27.30
C VAL A 116 -6.30 28.89 27.71
N GLN A 117 -6.15 30.22 27.59
CA GLN A 117 -4.95 30.96 27.98
C GLN A 117 -4.71 31.00 29.51
N GLN A 118 -5.67 30.54 30.31
CA GLN A 118 -5.60 30.54 31.78
C GLN A 118 -5.50 29.11 32.34
N ARG A 119 -5.52 28.09 31.47
CA ARG A 119 -5.62 26.67 31.87
C ARG A 119 -4.55 25.84 31.21
N SER A 120 -3.45 25.60 31.92
CA SER A 120 -2.29 24.86 31.43
C SER A 120 -2.61 23.52 30.78
N VAL A 121 -3.37 22.67 31.47
CA VAL A 121 -3.76 21.35 30.95
C VAL A 121 -4.66 21.47 29.72
N ALA A 122 -5.62 22.40 29.74
CA ALA A 122 -6.54 22.59 28.60
C ALA A 122 -5.83 23.15 27.36
N ALA A 123 -4.81 23.99 27.53
CA ALA A 123 -3.99 24.47 26.42
C ALA A 123 -3.17 23.34 25.78
N TYR A 124 -2.62 22.43 26.61
CA TYR A 124 -1.94 21.25 26.11
C TYR A 124 -2.89 20.28 25.40
N GLU A 125 -4.06 19.99 25.99
CA GLU A 125 -5.08 19.12 25.39
C GLU A 125 -5.54 19.65 24.03
N LEU A 126 -5.83 20.95 23.91
CA LEU A 126 -6.19 21.57 22.63
C LEU A 126 -5.06 21.46 21.60
N ALA A 127 -3.81 21.66 22.02
CA ALA A 127 -2.66 21.58 21.14
C ALA A 127 -2.43 20.15 20.62
N VAL A 128 -2.65 19.14 21.47
CA VAL A 128 -2.63 17.72 21.07
C VAL A 128 -3.77 17.41 20.11
N GLU A 129 -5.00 17.83 20.43
CA GLU A 129 -6.18 17.64 19.55
C GLU A 129 -5.93 18.26 18.17
N ILE A 130 -5.44 19.50 18.11
CA ILE A 130 -5.05 20.16 16.85
C ILE A 130 -4.04 19.33 16.07
N ARG A 131 -3.01 18.79 16.74
CA ARG A 131 -1.97 18.00 16.09
C ARG A 131 -2.53 16.70 15.53
N GLU A 132 -3.38 15.99 16.27
CA GLU A 132 -4.05 14.78 15.82
C GLU A 132 -4.89 15.06 14.56
N ILE A 133 -5.69 16.13 14.57
CA ILE A 133 -6.49 16.55 13.42
C ILE A 133 -5.61 16.86 12.20
N VAL A 134 -4.48 17.56 12.40
CA VAL A 134 -3.54 17.86 11.30
C VAL A 134 -2.94 16.58 10.71
N VAL A 135 -2.61 15.58 11.53
CA VAL A 135 -2.10 14.29 11.06
C VAL A 135 -3.18 13.56 10.26
N THR A 136 -4.37 13.38 10.81
CA THR A 136 -5.49 12.73 10.13
C THR A 136 -5.85 13.41 8.81
N ALA A 137 -5.88 14.75 8.78
CA ALA A 137 -6.17 15.50 7.56
C ALA A 137 -5.10 15.30 6.47
N ARG A 138 -3.81 15.22 6.84
CA ARG A 138 -2.73 14.98 5.89
C ARG A 138 -2.75 13.56 5.35
N GLU A 139 -2.98 12.57 6.21
CA GLU A 139 -3.14 11.16 5.80
C GLU A 139 -4.34 10.99 4.86
N ALA A 140 -5.44 11.72 5.10
CA ALA A 140 -6.59 11.72 4.22
C ALA A 140 -6.29 12.38 2.86
N ILE A 141 -5.55 13.49 2.84
CA ILE A 141 -5.12 14.16 1.59
C ILE A 141 -4.22 13.24 0.77
N GLU A 142 -3.20 12.64 1.40
CA GLU A 142 -2.26 11.73 0.73
C GLU A 142 -3.00 10.53 0.13
N ALA A 143 -3.85 9.86 0.93
CA ALA A 143 -4.62 8.72 0.44
C ALA A 143 -5.61 9.08 -0.69
N ALA A 144 -6.20 10.28 -0.65
CA ALA A 144 -7.09 10.76 -1.70
C ALA A 144 -6.31 11.10 -3.00
N ASP A 145 -5.16 11.77 -2.89
CA ASP A 145 -4.32 12.09 -4.04
C ASP A 145 -3.76 10.81 -4.71
N ASP A 146 -3.32 9.83 -3.92
CA ASP A 146 -2.87 8.52 -4.42
C ASP A 146 -4.01 7.77 -5.13
N LEU A 147 -5.21 7.74 -4.53
CA LEU A 147 -6.38 7.13 -5.15
C LEU A 147 -6.77 7.83 -6.45
N SER A 148 -6.77 9.16 -6.48
CA SER A 148 -7.08 9.94 -7.68
C SER A 148 -6.10 9.61 -8.81
N PHE A 149 -4.80 9.56 -8.49
CA PHE A 149 -3.78 9.19 -9.46
C PHE A 149 -3.99 7.77 -10.00
N ASP A 150 -4.26 6.80 -9.13
CA ASP A 150 -4.47 5.41 -9.54
C ASP A 150 -5.74 5.25 -10.40
N ALA A 151 -6.81 5.98 -10.07
CA ALA A 151 -8.03 6.00 -10.86
C ALA A 151 -7.80 6.58 -12.27
N GLU A 152 -7.08 7.70 -12.39
CA GLU A 152 -6.69 8.29 -13.69
C GLU A 152 -5.79 7.35 -14.51
N GLN A 153 -4.88 6.65 -13.84
CA GLN A 153 -3.99 5.67 -14.48
C GLN A 153 -4.78 4.47 -15.01
N PHE A 154 -5.78 4.00 -14.24
CA PHE A 154 -6.69 2.95 -14.68
C PHE A 154 -7.62 3.42 -15.82
N GLU A 155 -8.17 4.63 -15.76
CA GLU A 155 -8.96 5.21 -16.85
C GLU A 155 -8.13 5.24 -18.15
N SER A 156 -6.88 5.67 -18.04
CA SER A 156 -5.92 5.67 -19.15
C SER A 156 -5.66 4.26 -19.69
N TRP A 157 -5.50 3.28 -18.81
CA TRP A 157 -5.35 1.86 -19.17
C TRP A 157 -6.62 1.33 -19.87
N ALA A 158 -7.81 1.62 -19.36
CA ALA A 158 -9.08 1.17 -19.91
C ALA A 158 -9.35 1.73 -21.31
N THR A 159 -8.89 2.95 -21.59
CA THR A 159 -9.14 3.65 -22.87
C THR A 159 -8.02 3.49 -23.90
N ARG A 160 -6.84 3.00 -23.51
CA ARG A 160 -5.66 2.90 -24.40
C ARG A 160 -5.15 1.46 -24.54
N PRO A 161 -5.42 0.78 -25.68
CA PRO A 161 -4.95 -0.58 -25.92
C PRO A 161 -3.43 -0.74 -25.78
N ASP A 162 -2.65 0.19 -26.36
CA ASP A 162 -1.19 0.13 -26.31
C ASP A 162 -0.67 0.10 -24.88
N ARG A 163 -1.26 0.91 -23.99
CA ARG A 163 -0.90 0.95 -22.57
C ARG A 163 -1.16 -0.39 -21.88
N ARG A 164 -2.30 -1.02 -22.15
CA ARG A 164 -2.62 -2.35 -21.60
C ARG A 164 -1.59 -3.40 -22.03
N TYR A 165 -1.21 -3.35 -23.30
CA TYR A 165 -0.28 -4.32 -23.85
C TYR A 165 1.17 -4.06 -23.47
N ASP A 166 1.56 -2.81 -23.21
CA ASP A 166 2.88 -2.48 -22.69
C ASP A 166 3.00 -2.94 -21.23
N GLU A 167 2.00 -2.64 -20.38
CA GLU A 167 1.96 -3.10 -18.98
C GLU A 167 2.03 -4.63 -18.88
N PHE A 168 1.22 -5.34 -19.68
CA PHE A 168 1.26 -6.80 -19.72
C PHE A 168 2.61 -7.34 -20.23
N ALA A 169 3.26 -6.65 -21.17
CA ALA A 169 4.56 -7.07 -21.68
C ALA A 169 5.66 -6.90 -20.63
N ASP A 170 5.61 -5.80 -19.86
CA ASP A 170 6.52 -5.56 -18.73
C ASP A 170 6.36 -6.67 -17.67
N ASP A 171 5.12 -7.08 -17.36
CA ASP A 171 4.88 -8.18 -16.41
C ASP A 171 5.40 -9.53 -16.92
N VAL A 172 5.26 -9.81 -18.23
CA VAL A 172 5.87 -11.01 -18.86
C VAL A 172 7.39 -10.96 -18.80
N GLU A 173 8.00 -9.78 -18.94
CA GLU A 173 9.45 -9.59 -18.78
C GLU A 173 9.88 -9.94 -17.35
N VAL A 174 9.18 -9.44 -16.33
CA VAL A 174 9.44 -9.76 -14.92
C VAL A 174 9.37 -11.28 -14.65
N VAL A 175 8.36 -11.96 -15.19
CA VAL A 175 8.23 -13.43 -15.06
C VAL A 175 9.35 -14.16 -15.80
N THR A 176 9.75 -13.66 -16.98
CA THR A 176 10.86 -14.23 -17.76
C THR A 176 12.20 -14.10 -17.03
N GLU A 177 12.49 -12.92 -16.46
CA GLU A 177 13.68 -12.68 -15.65
C GLU A 177 13.69 -13.59 -14.42
N SER A 178 12.54 -13.70 -13.73
CA SER A 178 12.38 -14.57 -12.56
C SER A 178 12.61 -16.05 -12.92
N ALA A 179 12.13 -16.51 -14.08
CA ALA A 179 12.37 -17.86 -14.56
C ALA A 179 13.87 -18.14 -14.83
N ALA A 180 14.57 -17.19 -15.45
CA ALA A 180 16.00 -17.30 -15.69
C ALA A 180 16.82 -17.30 -14.38
N GLU A 181 16.41 -16.53 -13.38
CA GLU A 181 17.01 -16.57 -12.04
C GLU A 181 16.78 -17.92 -11.35
N LEU A 182 15.59 -18.51 -11.49
CA LEU A 182 15.28 -19.84 -10.96
C LEU A 182 16.13 -20.93 -11.62
N GLU A 183 16.28 -20.89 -12.94
CA GLU A 183 17.15 -21.82 -13.67
C GLU A 183 18.60 -21.69 -13.16
N THR A 184 19.11 -20.46 -13.04
CA THR A 184 20.45 -20.19 -12.52
C THR A 184 20.63 -20.75 -11.10
N ALA A 185 19.65 -20.54 -10.22
CA ALA A 185 19.66 -21.06 -8.87
C ALA A 185 19.65 -22.60 -8.85
N ALA A 186 18.84 -23.23 -9.69
CA ALA A 186 18.71 -24.68 -9.79
C ALA A 186 19.99 -25.35 -10.35
N VAL A 187 20.64 -24.73 -11.34
CA VAL A 187 21.91 -25.20 -11.91
C VAL A 187 23.04 -25.09 -10.88
N GLY A 188 23.07 -24.00 -10.11
CA GLY A 188 24.13 -23.69 -9.13
C GLY A 188 24.02 -24.41 -7.78
N LEU A 189 23.03 -25.29 -7.57
CA LEU A 189 22.79 -25.94 -6.26
C LEU A 189 24.00 -26.73 -5.75
N ASP A 190 24.72 -27.44 -6.63
CA ASP A 190 25.83 -28.32 -6.22
C ASP A 190 27.04 -27.54 -5.68
N ASP A 191 27.18 -26.28 -6.10
CA ASP A 191 28.27 -25.38 -5.68
C ASP A 191 27.83 -24.39 -4.59
N ALA A 192 26.58 -24.47 -4.12
CA ALA A 192 26.02 -23.52 -3.19
C ALA A 192 26.42 -23.79 -1.73
N ASP A 193 26.63 -22.72 -0.97
CA ASP A 193 26.62 -22.80 0.49
C ASP A 193 25.21 -23.15 0.98
N ALA A 194 25.09 -24.16 1.85
CA ALA A 194 23.83 -24.68 2.37
C ALA A 194 22.81 -25.06 1.25
N PRO A 195 23.13 -26.08 0.42
CA PRO A 195 22.35 -26.42 -0.78
C PRO A 195 20.91 -26.83 -0.47
N ALA A 196 20.65 -27.42 0.71
CA ALA A 196 19.30 -27.76 1.17
C ALA A 196 18.40 -26.52 1.32
N VAL A 197 18.91 -25.46 1.93
CA VAL A 197 18.18 -24.19 2.14
C VAL A 197 17.95 -23.49 0.82
N ARG A 198 18.96 -23.48 -0.07
CA ARG A 198 18.86 -22.89 -1.40
C ARG A 198 17.86 -23.61 -2.30
N TRP A 199 17.83 -24.94 -2.23
CA TRP A 199 16.85 -25.76 -2.92
C TRP A 199 15.42 -25.47 -2.42
N ALA A 200 15.21 -25.41 -1.11
CA ALA A 200 13.90 -25.13 -0.52
C ALA A 200 13.39 -23.74 -0.93
N ASP A 201 14.23 -22.72 -0.80
CA ASP A 201 13.91 -21.35 -1.22
C ASP A 201 13.61 -21.24 -2.73
N ALA A 202 14.43 -21.86 -3.59
CA ALA A 202 14.19 -21.88 -5.03
C ALA A 202 12.89 -22.61 -5.39
N THR A 203 12.54 -23.67 -4.67
CA THR A 203 11.28 -24.42 -4.88
C THR A 203 10.06 -23.58 -4.52
N MET A 204 10.08 -22.86 -3.38
CA MET A 204 9.00 -21.95 -3.00
C MET A 204 8.88 -20.78 -3.98
N ARG A 205 10.01 -20.17 -4.39
CA ARG A 205 10.01 -19.11 -5.41
C ARG A 205 9.45 -19.59 -6.74
N ALA A 206 9.79 -20.81 -7.17
CA ALA A 206 9.26 -21.39 -8.40
C ALA A 206 7.73 -21.49 -8.39
N ARG A 207 7.11 -21.85 -7.25
CA ARG A 207 5.64 -21.85 -7.14
C ARG A 207 5.01 -20.47 -7.24
N VAL A 208 5.63 -19.46 -6.62
CA VAL A 208 5.14 -18.08 -6.73
C VAL A 208 5.22 -17.59 -8.18
N VAL A 209 6.33 -17.86 -8.87
CA VAL A 209 6.50 -17.51 -10.29
C VAL A 209 5.54 -18.28 -11.20
N SER A 210 5.27 -19.56 -10.89
CA SER A 210 4.22 -20.34 -11.57
C SER A 210 2.81 -19.76 -11.37
N LEU A 211 2.50 -19.25 -10.16
CA LEU A 211 1.23 -18.57 -9.89
C LEU A 211 1.14 -17.25 -10.66
N LEU A 212 2.22 -16.46 -10.72
CA LEU A 212 2.31 -15.23 -11.52
C LEU A 212 2.03 -15.52 -12.99
N ALA A 213 2.66 -16.54 -13.57
CA ALA A 213 2.44 -16.93 -14.96
C ALA A 213 0.98 -17.39 -15.22
N ALA A 214 0.38 -18.11 -14.27
CA ALA A 214 -1.02 -18.52 -14.36
C ALA A 214 -1.99 -17.33 -14.31
N ASP A 215 -1.68 -16.31 -13.49
CA ASP A 215 -2.43 -15.06 -13.41
C ASP A 215 -2.35 -14.28 -14.72
N LEU A 216 -1.15 -14.09 -15.28
CA LEU A 216 -0.93 -13.48 -16.59
C LEU A 216 -1.62 -14.25 -17.72
N ARG A 217 -1.69 -15.58 -17.64
CA ARG A 217 -2.44 -16.39 -18.60
C ARG A 217 -3.95 -16.12 -18.53
N SER A 218 -4.46 -15.77 -17.35
CA SER A 218 -5.84 -15.30 -17.19
C SER A 218 -6.02 -13.90 -17.76
N GLU A 219 -5.15 -12.97 -17.39
CA GLU A 219 -5.19 -11.59 -17.90
C GLU A 219 -5.08 -11.54 -19.43
N LEU A 220 -4.24 -12.37 -20.06
CA LEU A 220 -4.16 -12.44 -21.52
C LEU A 220 -5.50 -12.85 -22.18
N ARG A 221 -6.28 -13.73 -21.52
CA ARG A 221 -7.62 -14.10 -22.00
C ARG A 221 -8.59 -12.91 -21.86
N ASP A 222 -8.46 -12.17 -20.77
CA ASP A 222 -9.26 -10.99 -20.50
C ASP A 222 -8.93 -9.84 -21.47
N LEU A 223 -7.66 -9.59 -21.77
CA LEU A 223 -7.22 -8.61 -22.78
C LEU A 223 -7.75 -8.94 -24.18
N ARG A 224 -7.81 -10.23 -24.55
CA ARG A 224 -8.47 -10.66 -25.80
C ARG A 224 -9.96 -10.35 -25.78
N ALA A 225 -10.64 -10.65 -24.68
CA ALA A 225 -12.07 -10.36 -24.52
C ALA A 225 -12.36 -8.85 -24.58
N ILE A 226 -11.49 -8.02 -24.03
CA ILE A 226 -11.57 -6.55 -24.13
C ILE A 226 -11.43 -6.14 -25.60
N ALA A 227 -10.36 -6.55 -26.28
CA ALA A 227 -10.11 -6.19 -27.68
C ALA A 227 -11.25 -6.60 -28.62
N ASP A 228 -11.81 -7.80 -28.42
CA ASP A 228 -12.97 -8.29 -29.19
C ASP A 228 -14.22 -7.42 -29.00
N ARG A 229 -14.41 -6.84 -27.80
CA ARG A 229 -15.58 -6.01 -27.45
C ARG A 229 -15.42 -4.55 -27.87
N THR A 230 -14.19 -4.04 -27.86
CA THR A 230 -13.88 -2.64 -28.21
C THR A 230 -13.50 -2.46 -29.68
N ASP A 231 -13.42 -3.55 -30.46
CA ASP A 231 -12.97 -3.57 -31.86
C ASP A 231 -11.52 -3.02 -32.01
N ASP A 232 -10.71 -3.19 -30.95
CA ASP A 232 -9.32 -2.78 -30.92
C ASP A 232 -8.40 -3.86 -31.51
N PRO A 233 -7.31 -3.49 -32.19
CA PRO A 233 -6.33 -4.47 -32.64
C PRO A 233 -5.67 -5.18 -31.44
N PHE A 234 -5.55 -6.51 -31.54
CA PHE A 234 -4.82 -7.31 -30.56
C PHE A 234 -3.32 -7.36 -30.87
N ARG A 235 -2.47 -7.08 -29.88
CA ARG A 235 -1.00 -7.15 -30.05
C ARG A 235 -0.54 -8.60 -30.23
N ALA A 236 0.10 -8.87 -31.35
CA ALA A 236 0.72 -10.17 -31.61
C ALA A 236 1.97 -10.38 -30.75
N GLY A 237 2.31 -11.63 -30.44
CA GLY A 237 3.54 -12.00 -29.71
C GLY A 237 3.35 -12.27 -28.22
N LEU A 238 2.41 -11.57 -27.56
CA LEU A 238 2.20 -11.71 -26.10
C LEU A 238 1.97 -13.16 -25.63
N ASP A 239 1.24 -13.94 -26.43
CA ASP A 239 0.93 -15.35 -26.16
C ASP A 239 2.14 -16.27 -26.33
N SER A 240 3.03 -15.98 -27.29
CA SER A 240 4.27 -16.75 -27.46
C SER A 240 5.27 -16.42 -26.38
N ASP A 241 5.35 -15.15 -25.98
CA ASP A 241 6.32 -14.69 -24.99
C ASP A 241 5.98 -15.27 -23.61
N LEU A 242 4.70 -15.20 -23.20
CA LEU A 242 4.24 -15.84 -21.96
C LEU A 242 4.44 -17.37 -21.99
N ARG A 243 4.20 -18.05 -23.12
CA ARG A 243 4.48 -19.49 -23.23
C ARG A 243 5.95 -19.82 -23.04
N ALA A 244 6.84 -19.02 -23.63
CA ALA A 244 8.28 -19.24 -23.46
C ALA A 244 8.72 -19.06 -22.00
N ALA A 245 8.12 -18.11 -21.27
CA ALA A 245 8.34 -17.95 -19.84
C ALA A 245 7.81 -19.17 -19.05
N GLU A 246 6.59 -19.63 -19.31
CA GLU A 246 6.01 -20.83 -18.68
C GLU A 246 6.86 -22.10 -18.92
N GLU A 247 7.40 -22.26 -20.13
CA GLU A 247 8.30 -23.37 -20.46
C GLU A 247 9.58 -23.31 -19.62
N GLN A 248 10.21 -22.13 -19.49
CA GLN A 248 11.40 -21.95 -18.65
C GLN A 248 11.12 -22.23 -17.17
N ILE A 249 9.97 -21.78 -16.65
CA ILE A 249 9.55 -22.07 -15.27
C ILE A 249 9.42 -23.58 -15.05
N ALA A 250 8.72 -24.28 -15.96
CA ALA A 250 8.53 -25.72 -15.88
C ALA A 250 9.87 -26.49 -15.97
N GLU A 251 10.82 -26.01 -16.78
CA GLU A 251 12.16 -26.56 -16.85
C GLU A 251 12.93 -26.39 -15.53
N ALA A 252 12.86 -25.20 -14.93
CA ALA A 252 13.47 -24.92 -13.62
C ALA A 252 12.84 -25.77 -12.50
N GLU A 253 11.50 -25.86 -12.43
CA GLU A 253 10.78 -26.74 -11.49
C GLU A 253 11.22 -28.20 -11.65
N SER A 254 11.29 -28.71 -12.89
CA SER A 254 11.74 -30.07 -13.18
C SER A 254 13.19 -30.31 -12.75
N LEU A 255 14.06 -29.32 -12.93
CA LEU A 255 15.46 -29.39 -12.50
C LEU A 255 15.57 -29.44 -10.97
N LEU A 256 14.84 -28.56 -10.27
CA LEU A 256 14.77 -28.53 -8.80
C LEU A 256 14.27 -29.86 -8.23
N ALA A 257 13.22 -30.44 -8.84
CA ALA A 257 12.69 -31.74 -8.45
C ALA A 257 13.70 -32.88 -8.66
N THR A 258 14.45 -32.84 -9.77
CA THR A 258 15.48 -33.84 -10.09
C THR A 258 16.68 -33.77 -9.14
N ARG A 259 17.04 -32.56 -8.68
CA ARG A 259 18.16 -32.31 -7.77
C ARG A 259 17.81 -32.48 -6.30
N ALA A 260 16.54 -32.72 -5.96
CA ALA A 260 16.09 -32.85 -4.59
C ALA A 260 16.71 -34.08 -3.90
N ASP A 261 17.64 -33.85 -2.97
CA ASP A 261 18.17 -34.91 -2.11
C ASP A 261 17.09 -35.37 -1.10
N PRO A 262 16.89 -36.69 -0.89
CA PRO A 262 15.93 -37.19 0.09
C PRO A 262 16.10 -36.63 1.51
N ALA A 263 17.32 -36.26 1.92
CA ALA A 263 17.56 -35.63 3.21
C ALA A 263 16.99 -34.20 3.26
N TRP A 264 17.07 -33.45 2.16
CA TRP A 264 16.48 -32.10 2.07
C TRP A 264 14.96 -32.17 2.04
N GLN A 265 14.41 -33.14 1.31
CA GLN A 265 12.96 -33.39 1.31
C GLN A 265 12.45 -33.76 2.70
N ALA A 266 13.21 -34.55 3.46
CA ALA A 266 12.83 -34.89 4.84
C ALA A 266 12.90 -33.69 5.79
N GLU A 267 13.76 -32.69 5.50
CA GLU A 267 13.92 -31.49 6.32
C GLU A 267 12.91 -30.39 5.99
N PHE A 268 12.69 -30.10 4.70
CA PHE A 268 11.89 -28.94 4.24
C PHE A 268 10.60 -29.32 3.50
N GLY A 269 10.41 -30.59 3.15
CA GLY A 269 9.30 -31.02 2.28
C GLY A 269 7.91 -30.70 2.85
N ASP A 270 7.72 -30.82 4.17
CA ASP A 270 6.44 -30.51 4.82
C ASP A 270 6.11 -29.01 4.76
N GLU A 271 7.11 -28.13 4.92
CA GLU A 271 6.95 -26.67 4.84
C GLU A 271 6.64 -26.24 3.39
N ILE A 272 7.39 -26.79 2.43
CA ILE A 272 7.16 -26.54 1.00
C ILE A 272 5.74 -26.98 0.61
N ALA A 273 5.32 -28.18 1.00
CA ALA A 273 3.98 -28.70 0.70
C ALA A 273 2.87 -27.86 1.35
N ALA A 274 3.11 -27.30 2.54
CA ALA A 274 2.15 -26.41 3.20
C ALA A 274 1.98 -25.09 2.43
N VAL A 275 3.09 -24.47 2.00
CA VAL A 275 3.05 -23.25 1.18
C VAL A 275 2.40 -23.53 -0.18
N GLU A 276 2.77 -24.63 -0.84
CA GLU A 276 2.16 -25.08 -2.10
C GLU A 276 0.63 -25.20 -2.00
N ALA A 277 0.15 -25.94 -0.99
CA ALA A 277 -1.27 -26.12 -0.79
C ALA A 277 -2.01 -24.80 -0.48
N ALA A 278 -1.34 -23.86 0.18
CA ALA A 278 -1.90 -22.56 0.47
C ALA A 278 -1.92 -21.65 -0.77
N LEU A 279 -0.90 -21.73 -1.63
CA LEU A 279 -0.84 -21.02 -2.92
C LEU A 279 -1.88 -21.56 -3.92
N ASP A 280 -2.16 -22.86 -3.92
CA ASP A 280 -3.16 -23.48 -4.79
C ASP A 280 -4.61 -23.01 -4.49
N ALA A 281 -4.84 -22.30 -3.39
CA ALA A 281 -6.14 -21.71 -3.05
C ALA A 281 -6.40 -20.37 -3.76
N PHE A 282 -5.38 -19.74 -4.36
CA PHE A 282 -5.55 -18.49 -5.11
C PHE A 282 -5.95 -18.79 -6.56
N GLU A 283 -7.09 -18.22 -6.97
CA GLU A 283 -7.55 -18.25 -8.36
C GLU A 283 -7.33 -16.87 -9.00
N PRO A 284 -6.93 -16.81 -10.29
CA PRO A 284 -6.86 -15.55 -11.02
C PRO A 284 -8.22 -14.81 -11.16
N PRO A 285 -8.27 -13.47 -11.10
CA PRO A 285 -7.16 -12.55 -10.79
C PRO A 285 -6.65 -12.71 -9.35
N VAL A 286 -5.34 -12.83 -9.18
CA VAL A 286 -4.73 -13.11 -7.87
C VAL A 286 -4.64 -11.85 -7.01
N GLU A 287 -5.13 -11.93 -5.77
CA GLU A 287 -4.95 -10.90 -4.75
C GLU A 287 -3.52 -10.95 -4.16
N TRP A 288 -2.55 -10.35 -4.86
CA TRP A 288 -1.12 -10.43 -4.50
C TRP A 288 -0.80 -9.96 -3.08
N GLY A 289 -1.53 -8.99 -2.53
CA GLY A 289 -1.38 -8.58 -1.13
C GLY A 289 -1.79 -9.66 -0.10
N ALA A 290 -2.63 -10.62 -0.47
CA ALA A 290 -2.92 -11.80 0.34
C ALA A 290 -1.82 -12.87 0.21
N VAL A 291 -1.22 -13.01 -0.97
CA VAL A 291 -0.05 -13.87 -1.19
C VAL A 291 1.15 -13.37 -0.37
N ASP A 292 1.44 -12.08 -0.37
CA ASP A 292 2.53 -11.49 0.41
C ASP A 292 2.38 -11.74 1.92
N ARG A 293 1.16 -11.59 2.44
CA ARG A 293 0.86 -11.90 3.85
C ARG A 293 1.07 -13.38 4.15
N LEU A 294 0.60 -14.26 3.28
CA LEU A 294 0.80 -15.70 3.41
C LEU A 294 2.28 -16.06 3.42
N LEU A 295 3.08 -15.49 2.50
CA LEU A 295 4.52 -15.72 2.45
C LEU A 295 5.22 -15.15 3.69
N ALA A 296 4.78 -14.00 4.20
CA ALA A 296 5.31 -13.43 5.44
C ALA A 296 5.05 -14.32 6.66
N ASP A 297 3.87 -14.95 6.72
CA ASP A 297 3.50 -15.89 7.80
C ASP A 297 4.30 -17.20 7.74
N HIS A 298 4.72 -17.61 6.54
CA HIS A 298 5.53 -18.82 6.32
C HIS A 298 7.04 -18.57 6.27
N ARG A 299 7.50 -17.31 6.34
CA ARG A 299 8.94 -17.04 6.46
C ARG A 299 9.43 -17.65 7.77
N PRO A 300 10.43 -18.55 7.76
CA PRO A 300 10.97 -19.08 8.99
C PRO A 300 11.50 -17.92 9.84
N GLN A 301 11.05 -17.81 11.09
CA GLN A 301 11.65 -16.89 12.06
C GLN A 301 13.12 -17.27 12.14
N ARG A 302 14.02 -16.47 11.55
CA ARG A 302 15.46 -16.68 11.67
C ARG A 302 15.76 -16.78 13.16
N ALA A 303 16.13 -17.97 13.61
CA ALA A 303 16.55 -18.20 14.98
C ALA A 303 17.77 -17.31 15.26
N GLY A 304 17.54 -16.21 15.98
CA GLY A 304 18.54 -15.45 16.74
C GLY A 304 19.83 -15.05 16.01
N GLU A 305 19.80 -14.00 15.20
CA GLU A 305 20.93 -13.06 15.12
C GLU A 305 20.73 -12.01 16.21
N GLY A 306 21.16 -12.34 17.43
CA GLY A 306 20.95 -11.50 18.60
C GLY A 306 21.49 -12.11 19.89
N ALA A 307 22.67 -12.72 19.82
CA ALA A 307 23.47 -13.06 20.99
C ALA A 307 24.96 -13.01 20.63
N GLU A 308 25.51 -11.79 20.54
CA GLU A 308 26.71 -11.35 21.25
C GLU A 308 26.91 -9.83 21.09
#